data_AF-A0AAV3IXI4-F1
#
_entry.id   AF-A0AAV3IXI4-F1
#
_cell.length_a   1.000
_cell.length_b   1.000
_cell.length_c   1.000
_cell.angle_alpha   90.00
_cell.angle_beta   90.00
_cell.angle_gamma   90.00
#
_symmetry.space_group_name_H-M   'P 1'
#
loop_
_entity.id
_entity.type
_entity.pdbx_description
1 polymer ?
#
loop_
_entity_poly.entity_id
_entity_poly.type
_entity_poly.pdbx_seq_one_letter_code
_entity_poly.pdbx_strand_id
1 'polypeptide(L)'
;MSKEPYQMAKEFHETFAPAPPNLPKAFSKERGSFRAGFKAEEIVEFLYGVAEGDEAEFSDLVEKLHESVEQAKEKVLTKGEKVEDALTAEVDALTDLLYFTYGSFALIGVDPQPIFEIVHRANMGKLFPDGKPRYHPVTNKVMKPEDWQQNYAPEPLIKEEIDRQKGKAEK
;
A
#
# COMPACT_ATOMS: atom_id res chain seq x y z
N MET A 1 23.14 -5.78 -1.36
CA MET A 1 22.36 -4.66 -0.79
C MET A 1 20.91 -4.98 -1.05
N SER A 2 20.04 -4.87 -0.05
CA SER A 2 18.59 -4.94 -0.27
C SER A 2 18.17 -3.86 -1.25
N LYS A 3 17.12 -4.11 -2.03
CA LYS A 3 16.54 -3.07 -2.88
C LYS A 3 15.82 -2.07 -1.97
N GLU A 4 15.83 -0.80 -2.34
CA GLU A 4 14.98 0.21 -1.68
C GLU A 4 13.50 -0.05 -2.03
N PRO A 5 12.54 0.25 -1.13
CA PRO A 5 11.12 0.06 -1.38
C PRO A 5 10.62 0.68 -2.70
N TYR A 6 11.14 1.86 -3.07
CA TYR A 6 10.83 2.48 -4.37
C TYR A 6 11.25 1.60 -5.56
N GLN A 7 12.45 1.01 -5.52
CA GLN A 7 12.95 0.18 -6.62
C GLN A 7 12.19 -1.14 -6.72
N MET A 8 11.76 -1.71 -5.60
CA MET A 8 10.87 -2.88 -5.59
C MET A 8 9.51 -2.57 -6.23
N ALA A 9 8.87 -1.46 -5.84
CA ALA A 9 7.61 -1.04 -6.44
C ALA A 9 7.76 -0.69 -7.94
N LYS A 10 8.89 -0.11 -8.34
CA LYS A 10 9.21 0.17 -9.74
C LYS A 10 9.36 -1.11 -10.55
N GLU A 11 10.12 -2.08 -10.05
CA GLU A 11 10.28 -3.40 -10.68
C GLU A 11 8.94 -4.14 -10.84
N PHE A 12 8.09 -4.06 -9.81
CA PHE A 12 6.72 -4.57 -9.91
C PHE A 12 5.98 -3.90 -11.08
N HIS A 13 6.03 -2.58 -11.22
CA HIS A 13 5.36 -1.89 -12.33
C HIS A 13 6.01 -2.14 -13.71
N GLU A 14 7.31 -2.38 -13.77
CA GLU A 14 8.00 -2.78 -15.00
C GLU A 14 7.58 -4.19 -15.46
N THR A 15 7.24 -5.07 -14.49
CA THR A 15 6.79 -6.45 -14.74
C THR A 15 5.28 -6.55 -14.95
N PHE A 16 4.51 -5.79 -14.16
CA PHE A 16 3.06 -5.75 -14.12
C PHE A 16 2.58 -4.37 -14.57
N ALA A 17 1.82 -4.32 -15.65
CA ALA A 17 1.33 -3.07 -16.22
C ALA A 17 0.49 -2.26 -15.21
N PRO A 18 0.52 -0.91 -15.31
CA PRO A 18 1.26 -0.12 -16.29
C PRO A 18 2.73 0.10 -15.89
N ALA A 19 3.59 0.19 -16.90
CA ALA A 19 4.99 0.56 -16.73
C ALA A 19 5.14 2.02 -16.25
N PRO A 20 6.13 2.32 -15.39
CA PRO A 20 6.42 3.70 -14.99
C PRO A 20 6.86 4.55 -16.19
N PRO A 21 6.57 5.85 -16.21
CA PRO A 21 7.08 6.75 -17.24
C PRO A 21 8.59 6.95 -17.10
N ASN A 22 9.26 7.28 -18.20
CA ASN A 22 10.70 7.59 -18.20
C ASN A 22 11.03 8.97 -17.59
N LEU A 23 10.04 9.85 -17.46
CA LEU A 23 10.18 11.19 -16.90
C LEU A 23 9.09 11.42 -15.84
N PRO A 24 9.37 12.23 -14.80
CA PRO A 24 8.37 12.61 -13.81
C PRO A 24 7.15 13.26 -14.46
N LYS A 25 5.96 12.81 -14.07
CA LYS A 25 4.69 13.28 -14.62
C LYS A 25 3.59 13.11 -13.59
N ALA A 26 2.77 14.14 -13.42
CA ALA A 26 1.57 14.08 -12.60
C ALA A 26 0.60 13.01 -13.11
N PHE A 27 -0.20 12.44 -12.21
CA PHE A 27 -1.26 11.54 -12.59
C PHE A 27 -2.38 12.27 -13.36
N SER A 28 -3.12 11.53 -14.18
CA SER A 28 -4.46 11.98 -14.59
C SER A 28 -5.40 11.91 -13.39
N LYS A 29 -6.53 12.64 -13.44
CA LYS A 29 -7.54 12.62 -12.37
C LYS A 29 -8.04 11.20 -12.07
N GLU A 30 -8.28 10.44 -13.13
CA GLU A 30 -8.76 9.05 -13.06
C GLU A 30 -7.69 8.14 -12.43
N ARG A 31 -6.43 8.28 -12.86
CA ARG A 31 -5.34 7.47 -12.33
C ARG A 31 -5.03 7.83 -10.88
N GLY A 32 -5.06 9.11 -10.53
CA GLY A 32 -4.87 9.60 -9.16
C GLY A 32 -5.94 9.03 -8.22
N SER A 33 -7.22 9.15 -8.61
CA SER A 33 -8.35 8.58 -7.86
C SER A 33 -8.22 7.05 -7.71
N PHE A 34 -7.92 6.34 -8.79
CA PHE A 34 -7.71 4.90 -8.75
C PHE A 34 -6.55 4.48 -7.83
N ARG A 35 -5.44 5.22 -7.81
CA ARG A 35 -4.31 4.98 -6.90
C ARG A 35 -4.61 5.35 -5.45
N ALA A 36 -5.50 6.32 -5.20
CA ALA A 36 -6.00 6.63 -3.87
C ALA A 36 -6.87 5.50 -3.30
N GLY A 37 -7.72 4.89 -4.14
CA GLY A 37 -8.58 3.77 -3.75
C GLY A 37 -7.83 2.57 -3.17
N PHE A 38 -6.65 2.21 -3.70
CA PHE A 38 -5.83 1.16 -3.10
C PHE A 38 -5.39 1.50 -1.68
N LYS A 39 -5.05 2.75 -1.40
CA LYS A 39 -4.63 3.16 -0.05
C LYS A 39 -5.81 3.15 0.92
N ALA A 40 -7.00 3.53 0.44
CA ALA A 40 -8.22 3.46 1.24
C ALA A 40 -8.52 2.02 1.66
N GLU A 41 -8.35 1.05 0.77
CA GLU A 41 -8.50 -0.38 1.09
C GLU A 41 -7.54 -0.82 2.20
N GLU A 42 -6.24 -0.50 2.09
CA GLU A 42 -5.24 -0.84 3.13
C GLU A 42 -5.52 -0.12 4.47
N ILE A 43 -6.02 1.12 4.45
CA ILE A 43 -6.44 1.83 5.67
C ILE A 43 -7.62 1.10 6.33
N VAL A 44 -8.60 0.65 5.55
CA VAL A 44 -9.74 -0.12 6.07
C VAL A 44 -9.28 -1.46 6.64
N GLU A 45 -8.40 -2.19 5.96
CA GLU A 45 -7.82 -3.43 6.51
C GLU A 45 -7.01 -3.19 7.79
N PHE A 46 -6.24 -2.10 7.85
CA PHE A 46 -5.54 -1.69 9.07
C PHE A 46 -6.51 -1.45 10.23
N LEU A 47 -7.63 -0.75 10.00
CA LEU A 47 -8.64 -0.51 11.04
C LEU A 47 -9.32 -1.80 11.49
N TYR A 48 -9.53 -2.77 10.60
CA TYR A 48 -10.04 -4.09 10.97
C TYR A 48 -9.05 -4.83 11.89
N GLY A 49 -7.75 -4.69 11.61
CA GLY A 49 -6.68 -5.19 12.49
C GLY A 49 -6.63 -4.47 13.84
N VAL A 50 -6.85 -3.15 13.88
CA VAL A 50 -6.95 -2.35 15.12
C VAL A 50 -8.15 -2.77 15.97
N ALA A 51 -9.28 -3.09 15.33
CA ALA A 51 -10.48 -3.60 15.99
C ALA A 51 -10.36 -5.06 16.46
N GLU A 52 -9.21 -5.72 16.25
CA GLU A 52 -9.00 -7.14 16.55
C GLU A 52 -10.06 -8.06 15.90
N GLY A 53 -10.63 -7.63 14.77
CA GLY A 53 -11.70 -8.33 14.06
C GLY A 53 -13.11 -8.13 14.61
N ASP A 54 -13.31 -7.31 15.66
CA ASP A 54 -14.64 -6.96 16.16
C ASP A 54 -15.38 -6.07 15.14
N GLU A 55 -16.51 -6.56 14.64
CA GLU A 55 -17.25 -5.90 13.56
C GLU A 55 -17.91 -4.58 14.00
N ALA A 56 -18.32 -4.48 15.27
CA ALA A 56 -18.98 -3.27 15.77
C ALA A 56 -17.95 -2.16 15.99
N GLU A 57 -16.82 -2.46 16.64
CA GLU A 57 -15.72 -1.51 16.81
C GLU A 57 -15.12 -1.10 15.45
N PHE A 58 -14.97 -2.06 14.53
CA PHE A 58 -14.52 -1.77 13.17
C PHE A 58 -15.45 -0.79 12.46
N SER A 59 -16.78 -0.98 12.55
CA SER A 59 -17.75 -0.06 11.95
C SER A 59 -17.59 1.35 12.51
N ASP A 60 -17.50 1.48 13.84
CA ASP A 60 -17.30 2.78 14.51
C ASP A 60 -15.98 3.46 14.09
N LEU A 61 -14.91 2.70 13.89
CA LEU A 61 -13.61 3.21 13.41
C LEU A 61 -13.69 3.68 11.95
N VAL A 62 -14.42 2.97 11.09
CA VAL A 62 -14.62 3.38 9.69
C VAL A 62 -15.50 4.63 9.59
N GLU A 63 -16.52 4.76 10.45
CA GLU A 63 -17.31 6.00 10.54
C GLU A 63 -16.45 7.21 10.88
N LYS A 64 -15.55 7.08 11.87
CA LYS A 64 -14.58 8.14 12.22
C LYS A 64 -13.60 8.45 11.07
N LEU A 65 -13.23 7.44 10.28
CA LEU A 65 -12.43 7.66 9.07
C LEU A 65 -13.20 8.51 8.05
N HIS A 66 -14.48 8.23 7.82
CA HIS A 66 -15.31 9.05 6.93
C HIS A 66 -15.39 10.50 7.40
N GLU A 67 -15.60 10.73 8.70
CA GLU A 67 -15.58 12.08 9.29
C GLU A 67 -14.23 12.78 9.06
N SER A 68 -13.12 12.07 9.26
CA SER A 68 -11.76 12.60 9.05
C SER A 68 -11.51 12.99 7.59
N VAL A 69 -11.99 12.17 6.64
CA VAL A 69 -11.91 12.46 5.20
C VAL A 69 -12.72 13.70 4.84
N GLU A 70 -13.93 13.84 5.40
CA GLU A 70 -14.78 15.00 5.15
C GLU A 70 -14.15 16.28 5.70
N GLN A 71 -13.63 16.26 6.94
CA GLN A 71 -12.91 17.37 7.54
C GLN A 71 -11.65 17.75 6.74
N ALA A 72 -10.90 16.77 6.24
CA ALA A 72 -9.73 17.02 5.40
C ALA A 72 -10.13 17.71 4.09
N LYS A 73 -11.22 17.27 3.46
CA LYS A 73 -11.78 17.90 2.25
C LYS A 73 -12.19 19.35 2.52
N GLU A 74 -12.96 19.60 3.58
CA GLU A 74 -13.38 20.95 3.98
C GLU A 74 -12.17 21.87 4.24
N LYS A 75 -11.14 21.36 4.92
CA LYS A 75 -9.90 22.11 5.18
C LYS A 75 -9.18 22.51 3.90
N VAL A 76 -9.06 21.60 2.93
CA VAL A 76 -8.44 21.89 1.62
C VAL A 76 -9.24 22.93 0.85
N LEU A 77 -10.58 22.80 0.82
CA LEU A 77 -11.46 23.76 0.16
C LEU A 77 -11.43 25.13 0.84
N THR A 78 -11.36 25.18 2.17
CA THR A 78 -11.29 26.43 2.94
C THR A 78 -9.99 27.18 2.69
N LYS A 79 -8.86 26.47 2.59
CA LYS A 79 -7.58 27.09 2.21
C LYS A 79 -7.65 27.70 0.81
N GLY A 80 -8.32 27.03 -0.13
CA GLY A 80 -8.55 27.54 -1.48
C GLY A 80 -7.26 27.85 -2.25
N GLU A 81 -6.14 27.23 -1.87
CA GLU A 81 -4.84 27.48 -2.48
C GLU A 81 -4.85 27.02 -3.95
N LYS A 82 -4.30 27.85 -4.83
CA LYS A 82 -4.15 27.49 -6.24
C LYS A 82 -3.04 26.46 -6.40
N VAL A 83 -3.34 25.36 -7.09
CA VAL A 83 -2.33 24.37 -7.49
C VAL A 83 -1.62 24.90 -8.74
N GLU A 84 -0.41 25.45 -8.57
CA GLU A 84 0.41 25.95 -9.68
C GLU A 84 1.11 24.82 -10.44
N ASP A 85 1.58 23.78 -9.75
CA ASP A 85 2.15 22.57 -10.34
C ASP A 85 1.57 21.31 -9.69
N ALA A 86 0.85 20.52 -10.48
CA ALA A 86 0.16 19.33 -10.00
C ALA A 86 1.15 18.24 -9.55
N LEU A 87 2.28 18.09 -10.23
CA LEU A 87 3.26 17.06 -9.87
C LEU A 87 3.88 17.34 -8.50
N THR A 88 4.25 18.59 -8.23
CA THR A 88 4.78 19.00 -6.93
C THR A 88 3.77 18.72 -5.81
N ALA A 89 2.50 19.11 -6.00
CA ALA A 89 1.46 18.86 -5.02
C ALA A 89 1.19 17.35 -4.78
N GLU A 90 1.21 16.54 -5.85
CA GLU A 90 1.09 15.08 -5.74
C GLU A 90 2.26 14.44 -4.99
N VAL A 91 3.49 14.87 -5.29
CA VAL A 91 4.71 14.35 -4.65
C VAL A 91 4.77 14.73 -3.17
N ASP A 92 4.39 15.96 -2.82
CA ASP A 92 4.31 16.42 -1.43
C ASP A 92 3.35 15.53 -0.62
N ALA A 93 2.11 15.37 -1.09
CA ALA A 93 1.10 14.54 -0.41
C ALA A 93 1.50 13.04 -0.36
N LEU A 94 2.13 12.50 -1.40
CA LEU A 94 2.63 11.12 -1.39
C LEU A 94 3.77 10.94 -0.38
N THR A 95 4.62 11.96 -0.21
CA THR A 95 5.73 11.93 0.75
C THR A 95 5.22 12.01 2.18
N ASP A 96 4.23 12.88 2.45
CA ASP A 96 3.57 12.94 3.76
C ASP A 96 2.92 11.60 4.12
N LEU A 97 2.25 10.95 3.17
CA LEU A 97 1.69 9.61 3.38
C LEU A 97 2.78 8.60 3.75
N LEU A 98 3.92 8.59 3.05
CA LEU A 98 5.05 7.73 3.41
C LEU A 98 5.55 8.04 4.82
N TYR A 99 5.70 9.33 5.16
CA TYR A 99 6.19 9.76 6.47
C TYR A 99 5.25 9.28 7.60
N PHE A 100 3.94 9.46 7.44
CA PHE A 100 2.98 8.95 8.42
C PHE A 100 2.94 7.43 8.48
N THR A 101 3.04 6.71 7.35
CA THR A 101 3.11 5.24 7.34
C THR A 101 4.34 4.73 8.07
N TYR A 102 5.53 5.28 7.80
CA TYR A 102 6.75 4.93 8.54
C TYR A 102 6.67 5.34 10.01
N GLY A 103 6.03 6.49 10.30
CA GLY A 103 5.73 6.91 11.66
C GLY A 103 4.89 5.88 12.43
N SER A 104 3.86 5.31 11.79
CA SER A 104 3.04 4.25 12.39
C SER A 104 3.86 3.00 12.71
N PHE A 105 4.74 2.56 11.78
CA PHE A 105 5.67 1.46 12.04
C PHE A 105 6.60 1.74 13.23
N ALA A 106 7.15 2.96 13.30
CA ALA A 106 7.98 3.38 14.42
C ALA A 106 7.21 3.38 15.76
N LEU A 107 5.95 3.82 15.77
CA LEU A 107 5.11 3.83 16.97
C LEU A 107 4.76 2.43 17.48
N ILE A 108 4.68 1.42 16.60
CA ILE A 108 4.47 0.02 16.98
C ILE A 108 5.78 -0.77 17.14
N GLY A 109 6.93 -0.12 16.97
CA GLY A 109 8.25 -0.72 17.14
C GLY A 109 8.58 -1.82 16.12
N VAL A 110 8.06 -1.70 14.90
CA VAL A 110 8.31 -2.66 13.80
C VAL A 110 9.17 -2.01 12.74
N ASP A 111 10.27 -2.66 12.37
CA ASP A 111 11.06 -2.30 11.18
C ASP A 111 10.36 -2.86 9.93
N PRO A 112 9.85 -2.01 9.02
CA PRO A 112 9.11 -2.47 7.86
C PRO A 112 10.00 -2.98 6.72
N GLN A 113 11.32 -2.76 6.74
CA GLN A 113 12.16 -3.10 5.58
C GLN A 113 12.12 -4.60 5.22
N PRO A 114 12.30 -5.56 6.16
CA PRO A 114 12.22 -6.98 5.83
C PRO A 114 10.81 -7.42 5.43
N ILE A 115 9.78 -6.80 6.01
CA ILE A 115 8.37 -7.02 5.67
C ILE A 115 8.10 -6.60 4.22
N PHE A 116 8.66 -5.46 3.79
CA PHE A 116 8.54 -4.98 2.42
C PHE A 116 9.16 -5.96 1.41
N GLU A 117 10.29 -6.58 1.75
CA GLU A 117 10.94 -7.61 0.92
C GLU A 117 10.08 -8.86 0.77
N ILE A 118 9.45 -9.32 1.86
CA ILE A 118 8.50 -10.44 1.86
C ILE A 118 7.32 -10.13 0.94
N VAL A 119 6.72 -8.95 1.09
CA VAL A 119 5.59 -8.50 0.26
C VAL A 119 5.99 -8.33 -1.20
N HIS A 120 7.18 -7.79 -1.49
CA HIS A 120 7.70 -7.68 -2.85
C HIS A 120 7.84 -9.04 -3.51
N ARG A 121 8.47 -10.01 -2.83
CA ARG A 121 8.60 -11.39 -3.31
C ARG A 121 7.23 -12.00 -3.60
N ALA A 122 6.27 -11.80 -2.70
CA ALA A 122 4.89 -12.28 -2.87
C ALA A 122 4.22 -11.66 -4.11
N ASN A 123 4.40 -10.35 -4.30
CA ASN A 123 3.86 -9.61 -5.45
C ASN A 123 4.49 -10.07 -6.77
N MET A 124 5.80 -10.31 -6.81
CA MET A 124 6.48 -10.84 -7.99
C MET A 124 6.06 -12.28 -8.32
N GLY A 125 5.68 -13.07 -7.32
CA GLY A 125 5.10 -14.41 -7.50
C GLY A 125 3.74 -14.43 -8.19
N LYS A 126 3.11 -13.28 -8.48
CA LYS A 126 1.81 -13.20 -9.18
C LYS A 126 1.90 -13.45 -10.70
N LEU A 127 3.09 -13.70 -11.23
CA LEU A 127 3.24 -14.16 -12.62
C LEU A 127 2.61 -15.55 -12.77
N PHE A 128 1.85 -15.74 -13.83
CA PHE A 128 1.30 -17.06 -14.15
C PHE A 128 2.39 -17.99 -14.73
N PRO A 129 2.14 -19.31 -14.83
CA PRO A 129 3.13 -20.27 -15.33
C PRO A 129 3.70 -19.97 -16.73
N ASP A 130 2.99 -19.17 -17.54
CA ASP A 130 3.45 -18.67 -18.85
C ASP A 130 4.34 -17.42 -18.77
N GLY A 131 4.66 -16.97 -17.56
CA GLY A 131 5.45 -15.77 -17.28
C GLY A 131 4.68 -14.47 -17.51
N LYS A 132 3.35 -14.49 -17.63
CA LYS A 132 2.55 -13.31 -17.93
C LYS A 132 1.61 -12.92 -16.78
N PRO A 133 1.35 -11.63 -16.57
CA PRO A 133 0.36 -11.17 -15.61
C PRO A 133 -1.06 -11.32 -16.16
N ARG A 134 -2.04 -11.46 -15.25
CA ARG A 134 -3.47 -11.38 -15.55
C ARG A 134 -4.12 -10.30 -14.70
N TYR A 135 -5.16 -9.66 -15.20
CA TYR A 135 -5.80 -8.51 -14.54
C TYR A 135 -7.30 -8.72 -14.40
N HIS A 136 -7.85 -8.30 -13.27
CA HIS A 136 -9.29 -8.30 -13.05
C HIS A 136 -9.97 -7.33 -14.03
N PRO A 137 -11.02 -7.74 -14.76
CA PRO A 137 -11.56 -6.98 -15.89
C PRO A 137 -12.14 -5.60 -15.51
N VAL A 138 -12.60 -5.45 -14.26
CA VAL A 138 -13.24 -4.21 -13.79
C VAL A 138 -12.27 -3.34 -13.01
N THR A 139 -11.49 -3.95 -12.11
CA THR A 139 -10.64 -3.22 -11.16
C THR A 139 -9.21 -3.09 -11.67
N ASN A 140 -8.85 -3.78 -12.75
CA ASN A 140 -7.49 -3.85 -13.29
C ASN A 140 -6.42 -4.24 -12.25
N LYS A 141 -6.84 -4.89 -11.14
CA LYS A 141 -5.94 -5.46 -10.13
C LYS A 141 -5.24 -6.68 -10.70
N VAL A 142 -3.95 -6.85 -10.39
CA VAL A 142 -3.19 -8.06 -10.76
C VAL A 142 -3.79 -9.28 -10.04
N MET A 143 -4.11 -10.31 -10.82
CA MET A 143 -4.66 -11.57 -10.32
C MET A 143 -3.54 -12.53 -9.87
N LYS A 144 -3.90 -13.48 -9.00
CA LYS A 144 -3.00 -14.49 -8.45
C LYS A 144 -3.19 -15.83 -9.18
N PRO A 145 -2.12 -16.61 -9.49
CA PRO A 145 -2.25 -18.00 -9.93
C PRO A 145 -2.76 -18.91 -8.80
N GLU A 146 -3.20 -20.13 -9.15
CA GLU A 146 -3.86 -21.07 -8.22
C GLU A 146 -2.95 -21.51 -7.06
N ASP A 147 -1.66 -21.72 -7.34
CA ASP A 147 -0.64 -22.13 -6.37
C ASP A 147 -0.02 -20.94 -5.60
N TRP A 148 -0.46 -19.70 -5.89
CA TRP A 148 0.13 -18.50 -5.30
C TRP A 148 0.02 -18.49 -3.77
N GLN A 149 -1.15 -18.85 -3.24
CA GLN A 149 -1.37 -18.84 -1.79
C GLN A 149 -0.45 -19.82 -1.07
N GLN A 150 -0.19 -20.98 -1.68
CA GLN A 150 0.71 -21.97 -1.10
C GLN A 150 2.17 -21.54 -1.17
N ASN A 151 2.59 -20.94 -2.29
CA ASN A 151 3.99 -20.71 -2.59
C ASN A 151 4.50 -19.32 -2.18
N TYR A 152 3.62 -18.31 -2.14
CA TYR A 152 3.99 -16.90 -2.08
C TYR A 152 3.22 -16.07 -1.07
N ALA A 153 2.20 -16.61 -0.39
CA ALA A 153 1.45 -15.89 0.64
C ALA A 153 2.40 -15.21 1.64
N PRO A 154 2.34 -13.87 1.80
CA PRO A 154 3.28 -13.15 2.64
C PRO A 154 2.97 -13.30 4.14
N GLU A 155 1.72 -13.55 4.51
CA GLU A 155 1.23 -13.44 5.89
C GLU A 155 1.99 -14.35 6.88
N PRO A 156 2.27 -15.64 6.56
CA PRO A 156 3.06 -16.49 7.46
C PRO A 156 4.47 -15.97 7.70
N LEU A 157 5.12 -15.43 6.66
CA LEU A 157 6.48 -14.90 6.76
C LEU A 157 6.54 -13.54 7.44
N ILE A 158 5.52 -12.69 7.23
CA ILE A 158 5.37 -11.45 7.99
C ILE A 158 5.26 -11.77 9.48
N LYS A 159 4.46 -12.79 9.84
CA LYS A 159 4.34 -13.24 11.23
C LYS A 159 5.68 -13.73 11.80
N GLU A 160 6.40 -14.57 11.06
CA GLU A 160 7.73 -15.04 11.45
C GLU A 160 8.71 -13.87 11.67
N GLU A 161 8.72 -12.90 10.77
CA GLU A 161 9.57 -11.72 10.88
C GLU A 161 9.19 -10.83 12.07
N ILE A 162 7.89 -10.62 12.32
CA ILE A 162 7.42 -9.90 13.51
C ILE A 162 7.83 -10.65 14.78
N ASP A 163 7.70 -11.98 14.82
CA ASP A 163 8.11 -12.80 15.96
C ASP A 163 9.64 -12.72 16.15
N ARG A 164 10.43 -12.67 15.06
CA ARG A 164 11.88 -12.39 15.11
C ARG A 164 12.19 -11.02 15.71
N GLN A 165 11.53 -9.96 15.26
CA GLN A 165 11.73 -8.60 15.80
C GLN A 165 11.32 -8.48 17.27
N LYS A 166 10.30 -9.23 17.70
CA LYS A 166 9.91 -9.36 19.12
C LYS A 166 10.94 -10.11 19.98
N GLY A 167 12.01 -10.64 19.39
CA GLY A 167 12.97 -11.50 20.08
C GLY A 167 12.41 -12.89 20.41
N LYS A 168 11.34 -13.31 19.71
CA LYS A 168 10.67 -14.61 19.87
C LYS A 168 11.02 -15.62 18.77
N ALA A 169 11.79 -15.24 17.75
CA ALA A 169 12.39 -16.25 16.86
C ALA A 169 13.31 -17.12 17.72
N GLU A 170 12.97 -18.40 17.78
CA GLU A 170 13.69 -19.41 18.54
C GLU A 170 15.20 -19.34 18.26
N LYS A 171 15.99 -19.43 19.33
CA LYS A 171 17.36 -19.94 19.24
C LYS A 171 17.33 -21.42 18.94
#